data_AF-A0A9X0YP98-F1
#
_entry.id   AF-A0A9X0YP98-F1
#
_cell.length_a   1.000
_cell.length_b   1.000
_cell.length_c   1.000
_cell.angle_alpha   90.00
_cell.angle_beta   90.00
_cell.angle_gamma   90.00
#
_symmetry.space_group_name_H-M   'P 1'
#
loop_
_entity.id
_entity.type
_entity.pdbx_description
1 polymer ?
#
loop_
_entity_poly.entity_id
_entity_poly.type
_entity_poly.pdbx_seq_one_letter_code
_entity_poly.pdbx_strand_id
1 'polypeptide(L)'
;METEEQWADDILKSLDGIKKAEPGADLFAKITAQLPEENDVKIIPLQRLVWLAAAASIVIAINIHVFNTQNNTDTNSTSETTELLNDYVLYKTN
;
A
#
# COMPACT_ATOMS: atom_id res chain seq x y z
N MET A 1 8.39 -53.69 6.14
CA MET A 1 7.47 -52.88 5.32
C MET A 1 6.46 -52.35 6.30
N GLU A 2 6.62 -51.10 6.72
CA GLU A 2 5.62 -50.44 7.56
C GLU A 2 4.38 -50.25 6.68
N THR A 3 3.30 -50.94 7.00
CA THR A 3 2.07 -50.94 6.20
C THR A 3 1.31 -49.65 6.48
N GLU A 4 0.66 -49.08 5.47
CA GLU A 4 -0.18 -47.87 5.56
C GLU A 4 -1.33 -47.97 6.57
N GLU A 5 -1.46 -49.05 7.33
CA GLU A 5 -2.49 -49.23 8.37
C GLU A 5 -1.91 -49.13 9.79
N GLN A 6 -0.59 -49.24 9.97
CA GLN A 6 0.05 -49.10 11.30
C GLN A 6 -0.17 -47.72 11.91
N TRP A 7 -0.13 -46.65 11.10
CA TRP A 7 -0.38 -45.31 11.62
C TRP A 7 -1.81 -45.16 12.13
N ALA A 8 -2.78 -45.85 11.51
CA ALA A 8 -4.18 -45.79 11.93
C ALA A 8 -4.39 -46.55 13.25
N ASP A 9 -3.79 -47.73 13.38
CA ASP A 9 -3.80 -48.51 14.62
C ASP A 9 -3.05 -47.81 15.75
N ASP A 10 -1.94 -47.15 15.47
CA ASP A 10 -1.18 -46.37 16.46
C ASP A 10 -1.97 -45.15 16.95
N ILE A 11 -2.69 -44.46 16.05
CA ILE A 11 -3.58 -43.36 16.44
C ILE A 11 -4.74 -43.89 17.29
N LEU A 12 -5.40 -44.97 16.90
CA LEU A 12 -6.49 -45.57 17.67
C LEU A 12 -6.02 -46.01 19.07
N LYS A 13 -4.84 -46.61 19.15
CA LYS A 13 -4.23 -47.05 20.41
C LYS A 13 -3.78 -45.87 21.27
N SER A 14 -3.42 -44.73 20.69
CA SER A 14 -3.09 -43.50 21.43
C SER A 14 -4.30 -42.85 22.11
N LEU A 15 -5.52 -43.16 21.63
CA LEU A 15 -6.77 -42.67 22.19
C LEU A 15 -7.35 -43.60 23.25
N ASP A 16 -6.76 -44.79 23.43
CA ASP A 16 -7.23 -45.78 24.38
C ASP A 16 -6.99 -45.29 25.82
N GLY A 17 -8.07 -45.16 26.60
CA GLY A 17 -8.03 -44.57 27.94
C GLY A 17 -8.12 -43.04 27.99
N ILE A 18 -8.46 -42.37 26.88
CA ILE A 18 -8.77 -40.94 26.90
C ILE A 18 -9.90 -40.64 27.89
N LYS A 19 -9.60 -39.81 28.88
CA LYS A 19 -10.58 -39.27 29.82
C LYS A 19 -10.94 -37.86 29.38
N LYS A 20 -12.16 -37.44 29.71
CA LYS A 20 -12.59 -36.04 29.52
C LYS A 20 -11.57 -35.14 30.21
N ALA A 21 -10.85 -34.34 29.43
CA ALA A 21 -9.94 -33.34 29.95
C ALA A 21 -10.77 -32.21 30.56
N GLU A 22 -10.67 -32.03 31.88
CA GLU A 22 -11.15 -30.81 32.50
C GLU A 22 -10.10 -29.72 32.31
N PRO A 23 -10.46 -28.57 31.75
CA PRO A 23 -9.51 -27.48 31.65
C PRO A 23 -9.06 -27.08 33.05
N GLY A 24 -7.75 -26.92 33.24
CA GLY A 24 -7.23 -26.31 34.47
C GLY A 24 -7.85 -24.93 34.65
N ALA A 25 -8.24 -24.58 35.88
CA ALA A 25 -8.94 -23.33 36.19
C ALA A 25 -8.21 -22.07 35.69
N ASP A 26 -6.90 -22.17 35.48
CA ASP A 26 -6.01 -21.08 35.08
C ASP A 26 -5.73 -21.01 33.56
N LEU A 27 -6.23 -21.97 32.76
CA LEU A 27 -6.01 -21.98 31.30
C LEU A 27 -6.63 -20.78 30.61
N PHE A 28 -7.81 -20.36 31.06
CA PHE A 28 -8.48 -19.18 30.53
C PHE A 28 -7.65 -17.92 30.80
N ALA A 29 -7.18 -17.74 32.04
CA ALA A 29 -6.31 -16.62 32.41
C ALA A 29 -4.99 -16.62 31.62
N LYS A 30 -4.39 -17.80 31.40
CA LYS A 30 -3.18 -17.95 30.59
C LYS A 30 -3.38 -17.56 29.13
N ILE A 31 -4.53 -17.91 28.54
CA ILE A 31 -4.88 -17.51 27.16
C ILE A 31 -5.09 -15.99 27.11
N THR A 32 -5.84 -15.43 28.07
CA THR A 32 -6.11 -13.99 28.11
C THR A 32 -4.84 -13.17 28.35
N ALA A 33 -3.88 -13.67 29.13
CA ALA A 33 -2.59 -13.01 29.36
C ALA A 33 -1.65 -13.03 28.15
N GLN A 34 -1.88 -13.92 27.18
CA GLN A 34 -1.12 -13.97 25.92
C GLN A 34 -1.76 -13.14 24.81
N LEU A 35 -3.01 -12.71 24.99
CA LEU A 35 -3.62 -11.76 24.06
C LEU A 35 -2.88 -10.41 24.21
N PRO A 36 -2.47 -9.78 23.11
CA PRO A 36 -1.99 -8.41 23.18
C PRO A 36 -3.10 -7.58 23.83
N GLU A 37 -2.77 -6.85 24.90
CA GLU A 37 -3.73 -5.92 25.49
C GLU A 37 -4.34 -5.04 24.40
N GLU A 38 -5.64 -4.78 24.46
CA GLU A 38 -6.34 -3.88 23.51
C GLU A 38 -5.67 -2.49 23.38
N ASN A 39 -4.79 -2.16 24.33
CA ASN A 39 -3.96 -0.97 24.40
C ASN A 39 -2.81 -0.92 23.36
N ASP A 40 -2.43 -2.04 22.74
CA ASP A 40 -1.39 -2.07 21.69
C ASP A 40 -1.98 -1.91 20.27
N VAL A 41 -3.30 -1.78 20.17
CA VAL A 41 -3.93 -1.28 18.94
C VAL A 41 -3.63 0.21 18.87
N LYS A 42 -2.55 0.57 18.19
CA LYS A 42 -2.18 1.95 17.91
C LYS A 42 -3.29 2.61 17.08
N ILE A 43 -4.27 3.22 17.76
CA ILE A 43 -5.34 3.98 17.12
C ILE A 43 -4.69 5.17 16.42
N ILE A 44 -4.55 5.08 15.10
CA ILE A 44 -4.01 6.18 14.30
C ILE A 44 -5.09 7.27 14.28
N PRO A 45 -4.83 8.48 14.81
CA PRO A 45 -5.81 9.54 14.80
C PRO A 45 -6.09 9.99 13.36
N LEU A 46 -7.29 9.70 12.86
CA LEU A 46 -7.72 10.02 11.49
C LEU A 46 -7.55 11.50 11.15
N GLN A 47 -7.70 12.38 12.13
CA GLN A 47 -7.49 13.82 11.99
C GLN A 47 -6.07 14.16 11.50
N ARG A 48 -5.05 13.43 11.99
CA ARG A 48 -3.65 13.65 11.57
C ARG A 48 -3.41 13.22 10.13
N LEU A 49 -4.12 12.20 9.67
CA LEU A 49 -4.06 11.74 8.27
C LEU A 49 -4.68 12.75 7.30
N VAL A 50 -5.75 13.44 7.69
CA VAL A 50 -6.38 14.47 6.85
C VAL A 50 -5.40 15.62 6.58
N TRP A 51 -4.71 16.12 7.61
CA TRP A 51 -3.70 17.16 7.45
C TRP A 51 -2.49 16.68 6.64
N LEU A 52 -2.04 15.44 6.86
CA LEU A 52 -0.94 14.85 6.09
C LEU A 52 -1.30 14.74 4.59
N ALA A 53 -2.51 14.26 4.29
CA ALA A 53 -3.01 14.14 2.92
C ALA A 53 -3.17 15.51 2.24
N ALA A 54 -3.66 16.52 2.96
CA ALA A 54 -3.76 17.89 2.47
C ALA A 54 -2.38 18.51 2.17
N ALA A 55 -1.40 18.29 3.04
CA ALA A 55 -0.03 18.76 2.79
C ALA A 55 0.60 18.06 1.57
N ALA A 56 0.41 16.74 1.46
CA ALA A 56 0.93 15.96 0.33
C ALA A 56 0.30 16.38 -1.01
N SER A 57 -1.01 16.67 -1.03
CA SER A 57 -1.70 17.10 -2.25
C SER A 57 -1.21 18.45 -2.76
N ILE A 58 -0.90 19.39 -1.86
CA ILE A 58 -0.32 20.70 -2.21
C ILE A 58 1.06 20.51 -2.88
N VAL A 59 1.92 19.67 -2.31
CA VAL A 59 3.25 19.40 -2.87
C VAL A 59 3.14 18.79 -4.27
N ILE A 60 2.23 17.82 -4.46
CA ILE A 60 1.97 17.20 -5.76
C ILE A 60 1.45 18.25 -6.76
N ALA A 61 0.51 19.10 -6.35
CA ALA A 61 -0.05 20.14 -7.23
C ALA A 61 1.02 21.14 -7.70
N ILE A 62 1.94 21.55 -6.82
CA ILE A 62 3.07 22.42 -7.18
C ILE A 62 3.97 21.73 -8.19
N ASN A 63 4.32 20.46 -7.96
CA ASN A 63 5.17 19.71 -8.88
C ASN A 63 4.53 19.55 -10.27
N ILE A 64 3.22 19.26 -10.32
CA ILE A 64 2.47 19.18 -11.58
C ILE A 64 2.46 20.54 -12.28
N HIS A 65 2.25 21.64 -11.54
CA HIS A 65 2.22 22.98 -12.11
C HIS A 65 3.57 23.37 -12.73
N VAL A 66 4.67 23.14 -12.00
CA VAL A 66 6.04 23.41 -12.48
C VAL A 66 6.38 22.56 -13.71
N PHE A 67 5.96 21.30 -13.74
CA PHE A 67 6.14 20.42 -14.89
C PHE A 67 5.35 20.90 -16.11
N ASN A 68 4.09 21.29 -15.90
CA ASN A 68 3.22 21.77 -16.98
C ASN A 68 3.70 23.12 -17.54
N THR A 69 4.15 24.05 -16.71
CA THR A 69 4.67 25.34 -17.17
C THR A 69 5.94 25.19 -18.00
N GLN A 70 6.86 24.29 -17.63
CA GLN A 70 8.01 23.98 -18.48
C GLN A 70 7.58 23.45 -19.85
N ASN A 71 6.68 22.45 -19.86
CA ASN A 71 6.23 21.83 -21.11
C ASN A 71 5.43 22.78 -22.02
N ASN A 72 4.73 23.77 -21.47
CA ASN A 72 4.01 24.79 -22.26
C ASN A 72 4.87 25.97 -22.70
N THR A 73 6.06 26.16 -22.12
CA THR A 73 6.99 27.23 -22.54
C THR A 73 7.73 26.82 -23.82
N ASP A 74 8.01 25.53 -23.99
CA ASP A 74 8.67 24.99 -25.19
C ASP A 74 7.75 24.99 -26.42
N THR A 75 6.43 24.86 -26.24
CA THR A 75 5.45 24.86 -27.34
C THR A 75 5.10 26.26 -27.86
N ASN A 76 5.10 27.28 -27.00
CA ASN A 76 4.83 28.67 -27.41
C ASN A 76 6.01 29.34 -28.11
N SER A 77 7.24 28.94 -27.78
CA SER A 77 8.47 29.49 -28.40
C SER A 77 8.68 29.04 -29.85
N THR A 78 8.05 27.94 -30.27
CA THR A 78 8.13 27.39 -31.63
C THR A 78 7.12 28.05 -32.59
N SER A 79 6.02 28.61 -32.08
CA SER A 79 4.99 29.26 -32.92
C SER A 79 5.36 30.70 -33.30
N GLU A 80 6.00 31.47 -32.40
CA GLU A 80 6.41 32.85 -32.72
C GLU A 80 7.57 32.90 -33.74
N THR A 81 8.47 31.92 -33.70
CA THR A 81 9.61 31.87 -34.63
C THR A 81 9.22 31.41 -36.04
N THR A 82 8.13 30.67 -36.20
CA THR A 82 7.65 30.19 -37.50
C THR A 82 6.79 31.21 -38.24
N GLU A 83 6.05 32.08 -37.54
CA GLU A 83 5.35 33.22 -38.17
C GLU A 83 6.33 34.26 -38.75
N LEU A 84 7.40 34.57 -38.01
CA LEU A 84 8.43 35.54 -38.46
C LEU A 84 9.28 35.04 -39.65
N LEU A 85 9.39 33.72 -39.84
CA LEU A 85 10.09 33.12 -40.98
C LEU A 85 9.24 33.09 -42.26
N ASN A 86 7.91 33.09 -42.14
CA ASN A 86 7.00 33.02 -43.28
C ASN A 86 6.82 34.38 -43.99
N ASP A 87 7.12 35.49 -43.32
CA ASP A 87 7.03 36.86 -43.87
C ASP A 87 8.25 37.24 -44.76
N TYR A 88 9.28 36.39 -44.81
CA TYR A 88 10.48 36.60 -45.64
C TYR A 88 10.42 35.98 -47.04
N VAL A 89 9.26 35.53 -47.50
CA VAL A 89 9.06 35.18 -48.92
C VAL A 89 8.42 36.35 -49.66
N LEU A 90 9.26 37.30 -50.09
CA LEU A 90 8.91 38.22 -51.17
C LEU A 90 9.99 38.21 -52.24
N TYR A 91 9.67 37.49 -53.30
CA TYR A 91 10.36 37.34 -54.58
C TYR A 91 10.94 38.66 -55.12
N LYS A 92 12.12 38.57 -55.72
CA LYS A 92 12.39 39.27 -56.98
C LYS A 92 13.20 38.37 -57.91
N THR A 93 12.49 37.56 -58.69
CA THR A 93 12.99 37.07 -59.97
C THR A 93 12.95 38.24 -60.94
N ASN A 94 14.11 38.65 -61.43
CA ASN A 94 14.24 39.29 -62.75
C ASN A 94 14.24 38.19 -63.81
#